data_AF-A0A7C6DE52-F1
#
_entry.id   AF-A0A7C6DE52-F1
#
_cell.length_a   1.000
_cell.length_b   1.000
_cell.length_c   1.000
_cell.angle_alpha   90.00
_cell.angle_beta   90.00
_cell.angle_gamma   90.00
#
_symmetry.space_group_name_H-M   'P 1'
#
loop_
_entity.id
_entity.type
_entity.pdbx_description
1 polymer ?
#
loop_
_entity_poly.entity_id
_entity_poly.type
_entity_poly.pdbx_seq_one_letter_code
_entity_poly.pdbx_strand_id
1 'polypeptide(L)'
;MRLSKIILFILLSIVLALLVTSCFWDGSIKLGDKDGEIQIGKTKWDKKEMFGLDAPKAKLTSSVSTEEGAMYFFSEMKEKDAEAYIEMLQEKGFTFNKLVFEEYSYTGTNKDGETISFWYDKESGDGTITASKGEKPTGNEDDEVIIGGNRKWDSSKMAGLPDPGTKVVNYWSINKQTAYTLEPLADYLDYVEEIKACGFVVDIQTAEINDIYIFSASNENGDKVEFAASPESLSVVVNLAE
;
A
#
# COMPACT_ATOMS: atom_id res chain seq x y z
N MET A 1 21.60 -29.38 -15.24
CA MET A 1 22.51 -28.27 -14.86
C MET A 1 23.27 -27.58 -16.00
N ARG A 2 23.37 -28.14 -17.23
CA ARG A 2 24.04 -27.44 -18.35
C ARG A 2 23.14 -26.47 -19.14
N LEU A 3 21.82 -26.66 -19.12
CA LEU A 3 20.87 -25.78 -19.82
C LEU A 3 20.70 -24.40 -19.15
N SER A 4 20.68 -24.32 -17.80
CA SER A 4 20.45 -23.04 -17.11
C SER A 4 21.60 -22.05 -17.27
N LYS A 5 22.84 -22.55 -17.40
CA LYS A 5 24.02 -21.70 -17.64
C LYS A 5 24.04 -21.10 -19.04
N ILE A 6 23.47 -21.79 -20.03
CA ILE A 6 23.37 -21.29 -21.41
C ILE A 6 22.30 -20.19 -21.49
N ILE A 7 21.16 -20.38 -20.82
CA ILE A 7 20.08 -19.37 -20.77
C ILE A 7 20.56 -18.09 -20.06
N LEU A 8 21.28 -18.23 -18.94
CA LEU A 8 21.84 -17.08 -18.22
C LEU A 8 22.87 -16.31 -19.06
N PHE A 9 23.71 -17.01 -19.83
CA PHE A 9 24.68 -16.37 -20.73
C PHE A 9 24.02 -15.61 -21.88
N ILE A 10 22.93 -16.15 -22.45
CA ILE A 10 22.19 -15.47 -23.52
C ILE A 10 21.49 -14.21 -22.98
N LEU A 11 20.86 -14.29 -21.81
CA LEU A 11 20.24 -13.13 -21.15
C LEU A 11 21.26 -12.04 -20.80
N LEU A 12 22.42 -12.43 -20.27
CA LEU A 12 23.49 -11.48 -19.94
C LEU A 12 24.08 -10.82 -21.20
N SER A 13 24.15 -11.55 -22.31
CA SER A 13 24.61 -11.02 -23.61
C SER A 13 23.66 -9.98 -24.20
N ILE A 14 22.35 -10.18 -24.02
CA ILE A 14 21.30 -9.24 -24.47
C ILE A 14 21.33 -7.96 -23.62
N VAL A 15 21.47 -8.09 -22.30
CA VAL A 15 21.61 -6.92 -21.40
C VAL A 15 22.89 -6.14 -21.69
N LEU A 16 23.99 -6.83 -21.98
CA LEU A 16 25.26 -6.18 -22.33
C LEU A 16 25.20 -5.51 -23.70
N ALA A 17 24.48 -6.08 -24.68
CA ALA A 17 24.27 -5.44 -25.99
C ALA A 17 23.40 -4.16 -25.90
N LEU A 18 22.45 -4.12 -24.95
CA LEU A 18 21.59 -2.95 -24.72
C LEU A 18 22.34 -1.77 -24.04
N LEU A 19 23.46 -2.04 -23.36
CA LEU A 19 24.26 -0.99 -22.71
C LEU A 19 25.24 -0.27 -23.65
N VAL A 20 25.52 -0.79 -24.85
CA VAL A 20 26.53 -0.23 -25.78
C VAL A 20 25.91 0.67 -26.87
N THR A 21 24.58 0.84 -26.92
CA THR A 21 23.91 1.74 -27.88
C THR A 21 23.22 2.89 -27.16
N SER A 22 23.99 3.70 -26.44
CA SER A 22 23.60 5.04 -25.98
C SER A 22 23.63 6.05 -27.14
N CYS A 23 22.80 5.79 -28.17
CA CYS A 23 22.60 6.72 -29.28
C CYS A 23 21.15 6.62 -29.81
N PHE A 24 20.36 7.65 -29.50
CA PHE A 24 19.27 8.15 -30.35
C PHE A 24 18.28 7.14 -30.95
N TRP A 25 17.48 6.44 -30.15
CA TRP A 25 16.30 5.75 -30.67
C TRP A 25 15.06 6.11 -29.87
N ASP A 26 14.21 6.94 -30.47
CA ASP A 26 12.79 7.13 -30.15
C ASP A 26 11.99 5.88 -30.62
N GLY A 27 12.55 4.70 -30.36
CA GLY A 27 12.16 3.44 -30.96
C GLY A 27 11.29 2.65 -30.00
N SER A 28 9.98 2.65 -30.21
CA SER A 28 9.10 1.69 -29.55
C SER A 28 9.35 0.30 -30.15
N ILE A 29 9.67 -0.68 -29.33
CA ILE A 29 9.78 -2.09 -29.76
C ILE A 29 8.43 -2.75 -29.52
N LYS A 30 7.88 -3.36 -30.57
CA LYS A 30 6.69 -4.20 -30.51
C LYS A 30 7.14 -5.66 -30.61
N LEU A 31 6.95 -6.43 -29.55
CA LEU A 31 7.16 -7.87 -29.55
C LEU A 31 5.78 -8.53 -29.51
N GLY A 32 5.42 -9.27 -30.55
CA GLY A 32 4.16 -10.00 -30.61
C GLY A 32 4.43 -11.51 -30.66
N ASP A 33 3.75 -12.25 -29.79
CA ASP A 33 3.59 -13.70 -29.89
C ASP A 33 2.09 -14.04 -29.85
N LYS A 34 1.73 -15.33 -29.95
CA LYS A 34 0.31 -15.77 -29.95
C LYS A 34 -0.50 -15.36 -28.71
N ASP A 35 0.17 -14.91 -27.66
CA ASP A 35 -0.41 -14.59 -26.35
C ASP A 35 -0.45 -13.07 -26.06
N GLY A 36 -0.16 -12.21 -27.05
CA GLY A 36 -0.35 -10.75 -26.93
C GLY A 36 0.78 -9.90 -27.55
N GLU A 37 0.52 -8.60 -27.67
CA GLU A 37 1.50 -7.59 -28.13
C GLU A 37 2.09 -6.86 -26.91
N ILE A 38 3.40 -6.99 -26.69
CA ILE A 38 4.13 -6.21 -25.69
C ILE A 38 4.75 -5.01 -26.40
N GLN A 39 4.43 -3.80 -25.95
CA GLN A 39 5.04 -2.56 -26.43
C GLN A 39 5.96 -1.97 -25.37
N ILE A 40 7.26 -1.83 -25.69
CA ILE A 40 8.28 -1.28 -24.78
C ILE A 40 8.82 0.04 -25.33
N GLY A 41 8.96 1.03 -24.46
CA GLY A 41 9.71 2.26 -24.74
C GLY A 41 8.86 3.42 -25.30
N LYS A 42 7.54 3.33 -25.24
CA LYS A 42 6.69 4.52 -25.46
C LYS A 42 6.86 5.47 -24.27
N THR A 43 7.09 6.75 -24.55
CA THR A 43 7.19 7.81 -23.53
C THR A 43 5.91 8.66 -23.43
N LYS A 44 4.88 8.31 -24.20
CA LYS A 44 3.62 9.06 -24.26
C LYS A 44 2.56 8.40 -23.38
N TRP A 45 1.98 9.20 -22.49
CA TRP A 45 0.83 8.82 -21.67
C TRP A 45 -0.38 8.46 -22.54
N ASP A 46 -0.92 7.26 -22.35
CA ASP A 46 -2.18 6.84 -22.97
C ASP A 46 -3.28 6.85 -21.92
N LYS A 47 -4.14 7.89 -21.99
CA LYS A 47 -5.27 8.01 -21.07
C LYS A 47 -6.21 6.82 -21.13
N LYS A 48 -6.33 6.14 -22.27
CA LYS A 48 -7.24 4.99 -22.41
C LYS A 48 -6.70 3.79 -21.62
N GLU A 49 -5.41 3.53 -21.72
CA GLU A 49 -4.75 2.45 -20.96
C GLU A 49 -4.71 2.75 -19.45
N MET A 50 -4.69 4.05 -19.10
CA MET A 50 -4.71 4.53 -17.72
C MET A 50 -6.12 4.91 -17.22
N PHE A 51 -7.18 4.27 -17.73
CA PHE A 51 -8.57 4.42 -17.25
C PHE A 51 -9.08 5.88 -17.15
N GLY A 52 -8.62 6.74 -18.06
CA GLY A 52 -9.00 8.15 -18.14
C GLY A 52 -8.21 9.08 -17.20
N LEU A 53 -7.23 8.56 -16.46
CA LEU A 53 -6.39 9.35 -15.57
C LEU A 53 -5.50 10.33 -16.31
N ASP A 54 -5.24 11.47 -15.66
CA ASP A 54 -4.26 12.45 -16.13
C ASP A 54 -2.84 11.97 -15.84
N ALA A 55 -1.89 12.35 -16.70
CA ALA A 55 -0.49 12.00 -16.52
C ALA A 55 0.08 12.62 -15.23
N PRO A 56 1.01 11.94 -14.54
CA PRO A 56 1.71 12.53 -13.41
C PRO A 56 2.50 13.77 -13.86
N LYS A 57 2.74 14.70 -12.93
CA LYS A 57 3.69 15.81 -13.13
C LYS A 57 5.12 15.30 -12.95
N ALA A 58 5.57 14.48 -13.90
CA ALA A 58 6.87 13.84 -13.91
C ALA A 58 7.34 13.64 -15.35
N LYS A 59 8.61 13.29 -15.53
CA LYS A 59 9.16 12.91 -16.83
C LYS A 59 8.95 11.42 -17.05
N LEU A 60 8.15 11.04 -18.03
CA LEU A 60 7.99 9.63 -18.41
C LEU A 60 9.26 9.12 -19.09
N THR A 61 9.84 8.06 -18.55
CA THR A 61 11.11 7.49 -19.01
C THR A 61 10.91 6.24 -19.86
N SER A 62 9.87 5.45 -19.56
CA SER A 62 9.52 4.24 -20.30
C SER A 62 8.07 3.85 -20.05
N SER A 63 7.53 2.99 -20.89
CA SER A 63 6.29 2.27 -20.61
C SER A 63 6.34 0.85 -21.16
N VAL A 64 5.52 0.00 -20.55
CA VAL A 64 5.22 -1.36 -20.96
C VAL A 64 3.70 -1.48 -20.99
N SER A 65 3.13 -1.87 -22.13
CA SER A 65 1.70 -2.12 -22.27
C SER A 65 1.46 -3.53 -22.78
N THR A 66 0.45 -4.19 -22.21
CA THR A 66 -0.06 -5.52 -22.57
C THR A 66 -1.60 -5.45 -22.65
N GLU A 67 -2.25 -6.55 -23.04
CA GLU A 67 -3.71 -6.61 -23.03
C GLU A 67 -4.32 -6.53 -21.61
N GLU A 68 -3.53 -6.89 -20.59
CA GLU A 68 -3.98 -6.94 -19.19
C GLU A 68 -3.78 -5.62 -18.44
N GLY A 69 -2.94 -4.72 -18.97
CA GLY A 69 -2.64 -3.45 -18.32
C GLY A 69 -1.48 -2.67 -18.94
N ALA A 70 -1.19 -1.53 -18.33
CA ALA A 70 -0.08 -0.67 -18.70
C ALA A 70 0.75 -0.29 -17.49
N MET A 71 2.05 -0.11 -17.69
CA MET A 71 3.00 0.32 -16.68
C MET A 71 3.82 1.46 -17.25
N TYR A 72 3.94 2.54 -16.50
CA TYR A 72 4.74 3.72 -16.83
C TYR A 72 5.81 3.91 -15.77
N PHE A 73 7.03 4.14 -16.24
CA PHE A 73 8.16 4.55 -15.42
C PHE A 73 8.33 6.06 -15.56
N PHE A 74 8.61 6.72 -14.45
CA PHE A 74 8.84 8.16 -14.43
C PHE A 74 10.05 8.53 -13.57
N SER A 75 10.57 9.72 -13.83
CA SER A 75 11.64 10.35 -13.06
C SER A 75 11.33 11.82 -12.81
N GLU A 76 12.14 12.48 -11.98
CA GLU A 76 12.08 13.92 -11.72
C GLU A 76 10.72 14.39 -11.12
N MET A 77 9.99 13.49 -10.44
CA MET A 77 8.78 13.85 -9.72
C MET A 77 9.11 14.47 -8.37
N LYS A 78 8.42 15.56 -8.02
CA LYS A 78 8.55 16.18 -6.69
C LYS A 78 7.63 15.48 -5.71
N GLU A 79 8.07 15.42 -4.46
CA GLU A 79 7.32 14.86 -3.33
C GLU A 79 5.87 15.39 -3.26
N LYS A 80 5.67 16.72 -3.32
CA LYS A 80 4.34 17.34 -3.33
C LYS A 80 3.47 16.94 -4.54
N ASP A 81 4.10 16.65 -5.68
CA ASP A 81 3.37 16.19 -6.86
C ASP A 81 2.99 14.71 -6.73
N ALA A 82 3.75 13.91 -5.99
CA ALA A 82 3.41 12.53 -5.63
C ALA A 82 2.21 12.50 -4.66
N GLU A 83 2.22 13.33 -3.60
CA GLU A 83 1.08 13.49 -2.68
C GLU A 83 -0.20 13.87 -3.44
N ALA A 84 -0.12 14.91 -4.27
CA ALA A 84 -1.25 15.36 -5.08
C ALA A 84 -1.74 14.29 -6.08
N TYR A 85 -0.84 13.42 -6.56
CA TYR A 85 -1.22 12.32 -7.45
C TYR A 85 -2.02 11.25 -6.69
N ILE A 86 -1.60 10.91 -5.47
CA ILE A 86 -2.34 9.98 -4.60
C ILE A 86 -3.74 10.53 -4.27
N GLU A 87 -3.84 11.82 -3.91
CA GLU A 87 -5.13 12.48 -3.68
C GLU A 87 -6.03 12.40 -4.91
N MET A 88 -5.49 12.68 -6.10
CA MET A 88 -6.23 12.57 -7.36
C MET A 88 -6.75 11.15 -7.61
N LEU A 89 -5.96 10.11 -7.33
CA LEU A 89 -6.43 8.71 -7.47
C LEU A 89 -7.63 8.43 -6.56
N GLN A 90 -7.61 8.93 -5.33
CA GLN A 90 -8.72 8.81 -4.38
C GLN A 90 -9.95 9.57 -4.88
N GLU A 91 -9.79 10.81 -5.34
CA GLU A 91 -10.89 11.62 -5.91
C GLU A 91 -11.52 10.96 -7.15
N LYS A 92 -10.74 10.19 -7.91
CA LYS A 92 -11.22 9.41 -9.06
C LYS A 92 -11.88 8.08 -8.67
N GLY A 93 -11.99 7.78 -7.38
CA GLY A 93 -12.72 6.63 -6.86
C GLY A 93 -11.92 5.34 -6.85
N PHE A 94 -10.59 5.38 -6.92
CA PHE A 94 -9.72 4.21 -6.74
C PHE A 94 -9.54 3.89 -5.24
N THR A 95 -10.62 3.75 -4.49
CA THR A 95 -10.63 3.68 -3.03
C THR A 95 -10.78 2.25 -2.47
N PHE A 96 -11.16 1.27 -3.29
CA PHE A 96 -11.27 -0.13 -2.88
C PHE A 96 -9.91 -0.83 -2.85
N ASN A 97 -9.75 -1.84 -1.98
CA ASN A 97 -8.51 -2.61 -1.84
C ASN A 97 -7.27 -1.73 -1.69
N LYS A 98 -7.44 -0.60 -0.99
CA LYS A 98 -6.43 0.46 -0.93
C LYS A 98 -5.24 0.03 -0.09
N LEU A 99 -4.04 -0.06 -0.66
CA LEU A 99 -2.80 -0.38 0.06
C LEU A 99 -1.85 0.83 0.04
N VAL A 100 -1.28 1.24 1.18
CA VAL A 100 -0.42 2.44 1.29
C VAL A 100 0.97 2.11 1.86
N PHE A 101 1.78 1.37 1.10
CA PHE A 101 3.09 0.93 1.58
C PHE A 101 4.09 2.10 1.65
N GLU A 102 4.49 2.53 2.85
CA GLU A 102 5.34 3.72 3.06
C GLU A 102 4.67 5.06 2.65
N GLU A 103 5.38 6.19 2.76
CA GLU A 103 4.79 7.54 2.56
C GLU A 103 4.22 7.76 1.14
N TYR A 104 4.73 7.05 0.13
CA TYR A 104 4.42 7.33 -1.28
C TYR A 104 4.14 6.11 -2.17
N SER A 105 3.70 4.98 -1.59
CA SER A 105 3.05 3.93 -2.38
C SER A 105 1.54 3.97 -2.19
N TYR A 106 0.81 3.77 -3.27
CA TYR A 106 -0.64 3.72 -3.26
C TYR A 106 -1.11 2.68 -4.27
N THR A 107 -1.83 1.66 -3.81
CA THR A 107 -2.64 0.82 -4.69
C THR A 107 -4.10 1.09 -4.39
N GLY A 108 -4.95 1.15 -5.41
CA GLY A 108 -6.38 1.34 -5.24
C GLY A 108 -7.16 0.84 -6.44
N THR A 109 -8.37 0.34 -6.19
CA THR A 109 -9.28 -0.21 -7.19
C THR A 109 -10.57 0.62 -7.21
N ASN A 110 -11.16 0.83 -8.39
CA ASN A 110 -12.45 1.50 -8.51
C ASN A 110 -13.62 0.49 -8.58
N LYS A 111 -14.86 1.00 -8.57
CA LYS A 111 -16.08 0.17 -8.64
C LYS A 111 -16.19 -0.71 -9.90
N ASP A 112 -15.43 -0.40 -10.94
CA ASP A 112 -15.42 -1.14 -12.20
C ASP A 112 -14.36 -2.23 -12.26
N GLY A 113 -13.59 -2.40 -11.16
CA GLY A 113 -12.52 -3.39 -11.05
C GLY A 113 -11.21 -2.92 -11.68
N GLU A 114 -11.07 -1.62 -11.97
CA GLU A 114 -9.84 -1.05 -12.51
C GLU A 114 -8.91 -0.70 -11.35
N THR A 115 -7.68 -1.20 -11.39
CA THR A 115 -6.69 -1.05 -10.32
C THR A 115 -5.54 -0.19 -10.78
N ILE A 116 -5.12 0.74 -9.92
CA ILE A 116 -3.93 1.57 -10.10
C ILE A 116 -2.98 1.28 -8.95
N SER A 117 -1.71 1.04 -9.27
CA SER A 117 -0.60 1.00 -8.32
C SER A 117 0.37 2.12 -8.65
N PHE A 118 0.65 2.97 -7.68
CA PHE A 118 1.61 4.06 -7.70
C PHE A 118 2.71 3.76 -6.68
N TRP A 119 3.96 3.93 -7.08
CA TRP A 119 5.10 3.85 -6.19
C TRP A 119 6.06 4.97 -6.53
N TYR A 120 6.57 5.64 -5.51
CA TYR A 120 7.51 6.75 -5.63
C TYR A 120 8.61 6.63 -4.59
N ASP A 121 9.84 6.84 -5.04
CA ASP A 121 11.01 6.95 -4.19
C ASP A 121 11.39 8.44 -4.04
N LYS A 122 11.28 8.94 -2.81
CA LYS A 122 11.57 10.34 -2.48
C LYS A 122 13.04 10.72 -2.61
N GLU A 123 13.96 9.76 -2.51
CA GLU A 123 15.39 10.02 -2.58
C GLU A 123 15.83 10.24 -4.03
N SER A 124 15.31 9.44 -4.96
CA SER A 124 15.63 9.52 -6.39
C SER A 124 14.69 10.44 -7.18
N GLY A 125 13.44 10.60 -6.74
CA GLY A 125 12.39 11.27 -7.52
C GLY A 125 11.79 10.37 -8.60
N ASP A 126 12.11 9.08 -8.58
CA ASP A 126 11.70 8.09 -9.56
C ASP A 126 10.50 7.28 -9.07
N GLY A 127 9.81 6.63 -9.99
CA GLY A 127 8.70 5.77 -9.61
C GLY A 127 8.02 5.06 -10.76
N THR A 128 6.94 4.37 -10.41
CA THR A 128 6.12 3.62 -11.35
C THR A 128 4.64 3.86 -11.13
N ILE A 129 3.88 3.86 -12.22
CA ILE A 129 2.42 3.80 -12.21
C ILE A 129 2.01 2.59 -13.04
N THR A 130 1.25 1.69 -12.45
CA THR A 130 0.68 0.51 -13.13
C THR A 130 -0.83 0.62 -13.12
N ALA A 131 -1.45 0.34 -14.26
CA ALA A 131 -2.87 0.17 -14.44
C ALA A 131 -3.15 -1.26 -14.87
N SER A 132 -4.11 -1.92 -14.23
CA SER A 132 -4.56 -3.25 -14.61
C SER A 132 -6.06 -3.40 -14.38
N LYS A 133 -6.66 -4.39 -15.03
CA LYS A 133 -8.08 -4.71 -14.84
C LYS A 133 -8.22 -5.99 -14.04
N GLY A 134 -8.88 -5.89 -12.90
CA GLY A 134 -9.22 -7.00 -12.01
C GLY A 134 -10.71 -7.29 -11.95
N GLU A 135 -11.09 -8.05 -10.92
CA GLU A 135 -12.48 -8.29 -10.58
C GLU A 135 -13.10 -7.07 -9.91
N LYS A 136 -14.42 -6.90 -10.09
CA LYS A 136 -15.14 -5.82 -9.41
C LYS A 136 -15.16 -6.09 -7.90
N PRO A 137 -14.87 -5.09 -7.06
CA PRO A 137 -14.98 -5.26 -5.62
C PRO A 137 -16.43 -5.60 -5.23
N THR A 138 -16.59 -6.56 -4.32
CA THR A 138 -17.90 -7.04 -3.84
C THR A 138 -18.28 -6.49 -2.47
N GLY A 139 -17.43 -5.67 -1.85
CA GLY A 139 -17.62 -5.05 -0.53
C GLY A 139 -18.08 -3.59 -0.60
N ASN A 140 -18.35 -2.99 0.56
CA ASN A 140 -18.59 -1.55 0.67
C ASN A 140 -17.24 -0.80 0.59
N GLU A 141 -17.26 0.49 0.25
CA GLU A 141 -16.04 1.34 0.22
C GLU A 141 -15.29 1.37 1.56
N ASP A 142 -15.95 0.96 2.66
CA ASP A 142 -15.43 0.98 4.02
C ASP A 142 -14.51 -0.20 4.39
N ASP A 143 -14.39 -1.24 3.55
CA ASP A 143 -13.46 -2.36 3.74
C ASP A 143 -12.03 -1.94 3.38
N GLU A 144 -11.50 -0.97 4.12
CA GLU A 144 -10.27 -0.23 3.80
C GLU A 144 -9.01 -0.91 4.41
N VAL A 145 -8.36 -1.79 3.64
CA VAL A 145 -7.05 -2.38 4.00
C VAL A 145 -5.90 -1.38 3.82
N ILE A 146 -5.95 -0.20 4.43
CA ILE A 146 -4.74 0.63 4.49
C ILE A 146 -3.66 -0.21 5.20
N ILE A 147 -2.41 -0.16 4.74
CA ILE A 147 -1.26 -0.65 5.48
C ILE A 147 -0.20 0.42 5.30
N GLY A 148 -0.02 1.32 6.28
CA GLY A 148 0.91 2.46 6.26
C GLY A 148 0.26 3.84 6.11
N GLY A 149 1.02 4.91 6.38
CA GLY A 149 0.64 6.32 6.20
C GLY A 149 0.47 7.16 7.49
N ASN A 150 0.46 8.49 7.36
CA ASN A 150 0.28 9.47 8.45
C ASN A 150 -1.18 9.55 8.93
N ARG A 151 -1.78 8.42 9.33
CA ARG A 151 -3.16 8.40 9.84
C ARG A 151 -3.21 8.91 11.28
N LYS A 152 -4.27 9.64 11.61
CA LYS A 152 -4.57 10.02 13.00
C LYS A 152 -5.35 8.90 13.69
N TRP A 153 -5.22 8.81 15.01
CA TRP A 153 -6.06 7.95 15.83
C TRP A 153 -7.54 8.31 15.64
N ASP A 154 -8.39 7.29 15.48
CA ASP A 154 -9.84 7.45 15.36
C ASP A 154 -10.52 6.61 16.43
N SER A 155 -10.81 7.24 17.58
CA SER A 155 -11.47 6.58 18.71
C SER A 155 -12.80 5.93 18.34
N SER A 156 -13.51 6.44 17.32
CA SER A 156 -14.80 5.85 16.91
C SER A 156 -14.63 4.45 16.30
N LYS A 157 -13.48 4.20 15.64
CA LYS A 157 -13.13 2.88 15.10
C LYS A 157 -12.49 1.94 16.12
N MET A 158 -12.14 2.47 17.29
CA MET A 158 -11.48 1.76 18.39
C MET A 158 -12.39 1.61 19.60
N ALA A 159 -13.70 1.42 19.39
CA ALA A 159 -14.70 1.26 20.46
C ALA A 159 -14.67 2.35 21.54
N GLY A 160 -14.31 3.58 21.16
CA GLY A 160 -14.21 4.72 22.08
C GLY A 160 -12.91 4.81 22.88
N LEU A 161 -11.92 3.95 22.61
CA LEU A 161 -10.61 4.02 23.28
C LEU A 161 -9.92 5.38 23.01
N PRO A 162 -9.29 5.99 24.04
CA PRO A 162 -8.54 7.22 23.89
C PRO A 162 -7.30 7.02 23.01
N ASP A 163 -6.82 8.12 22.41
CA ASP A 163 -5.55 8.14 21.67
C ASP A 163 -4.39 7.82 22.63
N PRO A 164 -3.55 6.81 22.36
CA PRO A 164 -2.36 6.49 23.17
C PRO A 164 -1.34 7.64 23.29
N GLY A 165 -1.47 8.70 22.48
CA GLY A 165 -0.62 9.88 22.55
C GLY A 165 0.73 9.73 21.86
N THR A 166 0.86 8.72 21.00
CA THR A 166 2.09 8.41 20.25
C THR A 166 1.80 8.26 18.76
N LYS A 167 2.84 8.36 17.93
CA LYS A 167 2.67 8.42 16.47
C LYS A 167 2.19 7.09 15.92
N VAL A 168 1.12 7.11 15.11
CA VAL A 168 0.69 5.95 14.32
C VAL A 168 1.72 5.68 13.21
N VAL A 169 2.23 4.45 13.17
CA VAL A 169 3.17 3.98 12.13
C VAL A 169 2.50 3.08 11.11
N ASN A 170 1.45 2.36 11.52
CA ASN A 170 0.66 1.51 10.64
C ASN A 170 -0.81 1.50 11.11
N TYR A 171 -1.72 1.29 10.18
CA TYR A 171 -3.14 1.17 10.45
C TYR A 171 -3.73 0.27 9.39
N TRP A 172 -4.61 -0.64 9.77
CA TRP A 172 -5.48 -1.38 8.86
C TRP A 172 -6.87 -1.56 9.47
N SER A 173 -7.90 -1.68 8.62
CA SER A 173 -9.26 -1.98 9.07
C SER A 173 -9.97 -2.85 8.06
N ILE A 174 -10.53 -3.96 8.54
CA ILE A 174 -11.20 -4.95 7.71
C ILE A 174 -12.48 -5.35 8.42
N ASN A 175 -13.62 -5.15 7.78
CA ASN A 175 -14.93 -5.38 8.40
C ASN A 175 -15.05 -4.61 9.74
N LYS A 176 -15.29 -5.34 10.84
CA LYS A 176 -15.41 -4.81 12.21
C LYS A 176 -14.11 -4.85 13.01
N GLN A 177 -13.01 -5.20 12.36
CA GLN A 177 -11.69 -5.28 12.98
C GLN A 177 -10.86 -4.08 12.56
N THR A 178 -10.32 -3.35 13.53
CA THR A 178 -9.43 -2.22 13.31
C THR A 178 -8.14 -2.44 14.09
N ALA A 179 -7.00 -2.16 13.48
CA ALA A 179 -5.71 -2.24 14.13
C ALA A 179 -4.88 -0.98 13.88
N TYR A 180 -4.22 -0.52 14.92
CA TYR A 180 -3.19 0.50 14.87
C TYR A 180 -1.88 -0.07 15.40
N THR A 181 -0.80 0.16 14.66
CA THR A 181 0.57 0.05 15.19
C THR A 181 1.11 1.46 15.39
N LEU A 182 1.71 1.71 16.54
CA LEU A 182 2.21 3.01 16.95
C LEU A 182 3.68 2.90 17.42
N GLU A 183 4.35 4.04 17.49
CA GLU A 183 5.64 4.17 18.18
C GLU A 183 5.53 3.69 19.64
N PRO A 184 6.63 3.16 20.23
CA PRO A 184 6.58 2.58 21.57
C PRO A 184 6.18 3.63 22.62
N LEU A 185 5.40 3.20 23.61
CA LEU A 185 5.00 4.02 24.76
C LEU A 185 5.86 3.67 25.97
N ALA A 186 6.49 4.66 26.60
CA ALA A 186 7.37 4.44 27.75
C ALA A 186 6.63 3.77 28.92
N ASP A 187 5.40 4.21 29.19
CA ASP A 187 4.55 3.73 30.28
C ASP A 187 3.29 3.06 29.73
N TYR A 188 3.46 2.02 28.92
CA TYR A 188 2.36 1.31 28.27
C TYR A 188 1.31 0.73 29.22
N LEU A 189 1.67 0.50 30.50
CA LEU A 189 0.75 0.03 31.53
C LEU A 189 -0.31 1.07 31.92
N ASP A 190 0.01 2.36 31.85
CA ASP A 190 -0.97 3.42 32.11
C ASP A 190 -2.08 3.38 31.06
N TYR A 191 -1.73 3.14 29.80
CA TYR A 191 -2.71 2.98 28.73
C TYR A 191 -3.57 1.71 28.89
N VAL A 192 -3.02 0.63 29.45
CA VAL A 192 -3.82 -0.56 29.79
C VAL A 192 -4.88 -0.23 30.85
N GLU A 193 -4.57 0.63 31.82
CA GLU A 193 -5.57 1.10 32.79
C GLU A 193 -6.63 2.01 32.15
N GLU A 194 -6.27 2.81 31.14
CA GLU A 194 -7.24 3.55 30.33
C GLU A 194 -8.17 2.61 29.54
N ILE A 195 -7.64 1.55 28.94
CA ILE A 195 -8.43 0.52 28.25
C ILE A 195 -9.44 -0.12 29.21
N LYS A 196 -9.01 -0.48 30.42
CA LYS A 196 -9.90 -1.01 31.47
C LYS A 196 -10.95 0.02 31.90
N ALA A 197 -10.57 1.29 32.03
CA ALA A 197 -11.50 2.38 32.37
C ALA A 197 -12.58 2.59 31.29
N CYS A 198 -12.30 2.23 30.03
CA CYS A 198 -13.28 2.17 28.95
C CYS A 198 -14.21 0.93 28.98
N GLY A 199 -14.09 0.07 30.00
CA GLY A 199 -14.99 -1.06 30.23
C GLY A 199 -14.49 -2.39 29.66
N PHE A 200 -13.27 -2.46 29.13
CA PHE A 200 -12.65 -3.72 28.69
C PHE A 200 -12.11 -4.51 29.88
N VAL A 201 -13.03 -5.09 30.66
CA VAL A 201 -12.74 -5.78 31.93
C VAL A 201 -13.28 -7.20 31.99
N VAL A 202 -13.86 -7.71 30.89
CA VAL A 202 -14.40 -9.07 30.78
C VAL A 202 -13.34 -9.99 30.15
N ASP A 203 -13.23 -11.22 30.64
CA ASP A 203 -12.33 -12.26 30.12
C ASP A 203 -10.87 -11.80 29.95
N ILE A 204 -10.36 -11.05 30.93
CA ILE A 204 -9.00 -10.49 30.89
C ILE A 204 -7.95 -11.60 30.77
N GLN A 205 -7.05 -11.45 29.82
CA GLN A 205 -5.84 -12.25 29.70
C GLN A 205 -4.62 -11.34 29.59
N THR A 206 -3.56 -11.73 30.29
CA THR A 206 -2.26 -11.04 30.23
C THR A 206 -1.16 -12.05 30.05
N ALA A 207 -0.18 -11.74 29.21
CA ALA A 207 1.02 -12.54 29.02
C ALA A 207 2.23 -11.62 28.80
N GLU A 208 3.41 -12.12 29.16
CA GLU A 208 4.68 -11.47 28.86
C GLU A 208 5.60 -12.52 28.22
N ILE A 209 6.01 -12.29 26.98
CA ILE A 209 6.79 -13.24 26.19
C ILE A 209 7.84 -12.47 25.40
N ASN A 210 9.12 -12.75 25.63
CA ASN A 210 10.25 -12.13 24.92
C ASN A 210 10.18 -10.58 24.90
N ASP A 211 10.02 -9.96 26.08
CA ASP A 211 9.88 -8.51 26.26
C ASP A 211 8.65 -7.88 25.57
N ILE A 212 7.67 -8.71 25.17
CA ILE A 212 6.38 -8.26 24.66
C ILE A 212 5.33 -8.48 25.75
N TYR A 213 4.73 -7.39 26.22
CA TYR A 213 3.54 -7.42 27.05
C TYR A 213 2.30 -7.56 26.17
N ILE A 214 1.42 -8.49 26.49
CA ILE A 214 0.16 -8.73 25.79
C ILE A 214 -0.98 -8.63 26.80
N PHE A 215 -2.00 -7.86 26.46
CA PHE A 215 -3.26 -7.76 27.19
C PHE A 215 -4.42 -7.99 26.21
N SER A 216 -5.42 -8.75 26.63
CA SER A 216 -6.69 -8.83 25.89
C SER A 216 -7.86 -8.85 26.86
N ALA A 217 -8.97 -8.26 26.44
CA ALA A 217 -10.20 -8.21 27.21
C ALA A 217 -11.40 -7.91 26.30
N SER A 218 -12.60 -8.08 26.82
CA SER A 218 -13.84 -7.67 26.18
C SER A 218 -14.59 -6.64 27.03
N ASN A 219 -15.49 -5.87 26.41
CA ASN A 219 -16.43 -5.00 27.12
C ASN A 219 -17.84 -5.61 27.18
N GLU A 220 -18.79 -4.94 27.84
CA GLU A 220 -20.18 -5.43 27.98
C GLU A 220 -20.96 -5.49 26.66
N ASN A 221 -20.53 -4.73 25.65
CA ASN A 221 -21.13 -4.77 24.31
C ASN A 221 -20.65 -5.99 23.50
N GLY A 222 -19.64 -6.71 23.99
CA GLY A 222 -19.01 -7.83 23.30
C GLY A 222 -17.86 -7.42 22.37
N ASP A 223 -17.48 -6.14 22.35
CA ASP A 223 -16.29 -5.69 21.64
C ASP A 223 -15.06 -6.27 22.32
N LYS A 224 -14.04 -6.61 21.53
CA LYS A 224 -12.78 -7.19 22.03
C LYS A 224 -11.61 -6.27 21.72
N VAL A 225 -10.70 -6.15 22.67
CA VAL A 225 -9.42 -5.46 22.49
C VAL A 225 -8.28 -6.44 22.68
N GLU A 226 -7.29 -6.35 21.80
CA GLU A 226 -5.97 -6.96 21.97
C GLU A 226 -4.93 -5.84 21.91
N PHE A 227 -4.11 -5.79 22.94
CA PHE A 227 -3.06 -4.82 23.15
C PHE A 227 -1.73 -5.55 23.24
N ALA A 228 -0.73 -5.10 22.50
CA ALA A 228 0.63 -5.60 22.60
C ALA A 228 1.61 -4.43 22.66
N ALA A 229 2.58 -4.49 23.57
CA ALA A 229 3.64 -3.50 23.70
C ALA A 229 5.00 -4.18 23.74
N SER A 230 5.95 -3.67 22.98
CA SER A 230 7.36 -4.06 22.99
C SER A 230 8.26 -2.82 23.05
N PRO A 231 9.58 -2.97 23.25
CA PRO A 231 10.51 -1.85 23.18
C PRO A 231 10.52 -1.13 21.81
N GLU A 232 10.07 -1.79 20.75
CA GLU A 232 10.14 -1.29 19.38
C GLU A 232 8.81 -0.70 18.89
N SER A 233 7.67 -1.15 19.43
CA SER A 233 6.36 -0.73 18.94
C SER A 233 5.22 -1.04 19.91
N LEU A 234 4.08 -0.44 19.66
CA LEU A 234 2.82 -0.71 20.33
C LEU A 234 1.76 -1.09 19.29
N SER A 235 0.89 -2.05 19.59
CA SER A 235 -0.21 -2.47 18.73
C SER A 235 -1.51 -2.53 19.52
N VAL A 236 -2.58 -1.96 18.96
CA VAL A 236 -3.93 -2.03 19.49
C VAL A 236 -4.86 -2.54 18.40
N VAL A 237 -5.53 -3.65 18.66
CA VAL A 237 -6.52 -4.26 17.75
C VAL A 237 -7.86 -4.27 18.47
N VAL A 238 -8.90 -3.79 17.80
CA VAL A 238 -10.28 -3.83 18.29
C VAL A 238 -11.15 -4.59 17.30
N ASN A 239 -11.98 -5.49 17.82
CA ASN A 239 -13.03 -6.19 17.09
C ASN A 239 -14.38 -5.76 17.65
N LEU A 240 -15.21 -5.10 16.83
CA LEU A 240 -16.55 -4.69 17.24
C LEU A 240 -17.54 -5.85 17.16
N ALA A 241 -18.47 -5.92 18.13
CA ALA A 241 -19.51 -6.94 18.20
C ALA A 241 -20.54 -6.84 17.05
N GLU A 242 -21.35 -7.89 16.89
CA GLU A 242 -22.41 -7.96 15.87
C GLU A 242 -23.59 -7.02 16.10
#